data_AF-A0A345PNS0-F1
#
_entry.id   AF-A0A345PNS0-F1
#
_cell.length_a   1.000
_cell.length_b   1.000
_cell.length_c   1.000
_cell.angle_alpha   90.00
_cell.angle_beta   90.00
_cell.angle_gamma   90.00
#
_symmetry.space_group_name_H-M   'P 1'
#
loop_
_entity.id
_entity.type
_entity.pdbx_description
1 polymer ?
#
loop_
_entity_poly.entity_id
_entity_poly.type
_entity_poly.pdbx_seq_one_letter_code
_entity_poly.pdbx_strand_id
1 'polypeptide(L)' 'MDNHLGYNKYGRSDSANTRNGLSSKQVITDNGVISVEVPRDRAATFEPFYYLSVKQGYLV' A
#
# COMPACT_ATOMS: atom_id res chain seq x y z
N MET A 1 5.41 -2.19 -4.32
CA MET A 1 6.30 -1.05 -4.00
C MET A 1 7.44 -0.93 -4.99
N ASP A 2 8.00 -2.06 -5.43
CA ASP A 2 9.17 -2.10 -6.31
C ASP A 2 8.88 -1.42 -7.65
N ASN A 3 7.70 -1.68 -8.23
CA ASN A 3 7.23 -0.95 -9.43
C ASN A 3 7.03 0.55 -9.20
N HIS A 4 6.61 0.97 -8.01
CA HIS A 4 6.37 2.39 -7.68
C HIS A 4 7.68 3.16 -7.50
N LEU A 5 8.64 2.56 -6.79
CA LEU A 5 9.93 3.20 -6.50
C LEU A 5 10.99 2.93 -7.59
N GLY A 6 10.80 1.92 -8.44
CA GLY A 6 11.73 1.54 -9.50
C GLY A 6 12.91 0.69 -9.03
N TYR A 7 12.91 0.19 -7.80
CA TYR A 7 14.01 -0.63 -7.27
C TYR A 7 13.53 -1.64 -6.22
N ASN A 8 14.24 -2.77 -6.11
CA ASN A 8 13.94 -3.83 -5.13
C ASN A 8 14.18 -3.38 -3.68
N LYS A 9 13.65 -4.13 -2.71
CA LYS A 9 13.94 -3.87 -1.29
C LYS A 9 15.46 -3.97 -1.04
N TYR A 10 16.03 -2.94 -0.40
CA TYR A 10 17.48 -2.77 -0.18
C TYR A 10 18.34 -2.57 -1.44
N GLY A 11 17.72 -2.46 -2.63
CA GLY A 11 18.43 -2.07 -3.84
C GLY A 11 18.95 -0.63 -3.74
N ARG A 12 20.11 -0.36 -4.32
CA ARG A 12 20.58 1.01 -4.53
C ARG A 12 19.71 1.69 -5.59
N SER A 13 19.42 2.96 -5.38
CA SER A 13 18.66 3.78 -6.31
C SER A 13 19.08 5.24 -6.14
N ASP A 14 19.09 5.99 -7.22
CA ASP A 14 19.30 7.44 -7.22
C ASP A 14 17.99 8.21 -6.93
N SER A 15 16.89 7.50 -6.68
CA SER A 15 15.61 8.10 -6.32
C SER A 15 15.70 8.80 -4.96
N ALA A 16 15.21 10.04 -4.90
CA ALA A 16 15.06 10.78 -3.64
C ALA A 16 13.98 10.16 -2.73
N ASN A 17 13.11 9.31 -3.27
CA ASN A 17 12.03 8.67 -2.53
C ASN A 17 12.42 7.25 -2.06
N THR A 18 11.96 6.87 -0.89
CA THR A 18 12.32 5.61 -0.24
C THR A 18 11.14 4.96 0.46
N ARG A 19 11.26 3.67 0.81
CA ARG A 19 10.26 2.96 1.62
C ARG A 19 10.25 3.52 3.04
N ASN A 20 9.06 3.79 3.58
CA ASN A 20 8.86 4.35 4.92
C ASN A 20 8.01 3.40 5.79
N GLY A 21 8.43 2.12 5.82
CA GLY A 21 7.79 1.07 6.61
C GLY A 21 6.41 0.64 6.10
N LEU A 22 5.66 0.02 7.02
CA LEU A 22 4.31 -0.48 6.81
C LEU A 22 3.33 0.30 7.68
N SER A 23 2.08 0.38 7.26
CA SER A 23 0.97 0.89 8.07
C SER A 23 -0.09 -0.19 8.16
N SER A 24 -0.47 -0.55 9.38
CA SER A 24 -1.62 -1.44 9.60
C SER A 24 -2.93 -0.71 9.31
N LYS A 25 -3.85 -1.39 8.63
CA LYS A 25 -5.22 -0.95 8.41
C LYS A 25 -6.17 -2.12 8.64
N GLN A 26 -7.34 -1.83 9.20
CA GLN A 26 -8.43 -2.77 9.28
C GLN A 26 -9.39 -2.50 8.12
N VAL A 27 -9.70 -3.55 7.36
CA VAL A 27 -10.64 -3.49 6.23
C VAL A 27 -11.86 -4.31 6.63
N ILE A 28 -13.02 -3.68 6.55
CA ILE A 28 -14.30 -4.35 6.78
C ILE A 28 -14.69 -5.03 5.46
N THR A 29 -14.98 -6.32 5.55
CA THR A 29 -15.46 -7.15 4.44
C THR A 29 -16.73 -7.87 4.85
N ASP A 30 -17.42 -8.47 3.89
CA ASP A 30 -18.64 -9.25 4.13
C ASP A 30 -18.41 -10.44 5.08
N ASN A 31 -17.19 -10.97 5.08
CA ASN A 31 -16.78 -12.09 5.94
C ASN A 31 -16.15 -11.62 7.27
N GLY A 32 -16.24 -10.32 7.58
CA GLY A 32 -15.71 -9.73 8.81
C GLY A 32 -14.53 -8.77 8.58
N VAL A 33 -13.84 -8.45 9.67
CA VAL A 33 -12.73 -7.49 9.67
C VAL A 33 -11.41 -8.21 9.42
N ILE A 34 -10.66 -7.75 8.42
CA ILE A 34 -9.30 -8.23 8.12
C ILE A 34 -8.27 -7.14 8.42
N SER A 35 -7.13 -7.54 8.98
CA SER A 35 -5.99 -6.67 9.19
C SER A 35 -5.02 -6.80 8.02
N VAL A 36 -4.65 -5.67 7.41
CA VAL A 36 -3.72 -5.62 6.27
C VAL A 36 -2.57 -4.66 6.55
N GLU A 37 -1.38 -4.99 6.04
CA GLU A 37 -0.20 -4.13 6.12
C GLU A 37 0.05 -3.44 4.78
N VAL A 38 0.06 -2.11 4.80
CA VAL A 38 0.21 -1.29 3.59
C VAL A 38 1.63 -0.70 3.53
N PRO A 39 2.41 -0.97 2.48
CA PRO A 39 3.69 -0.30 2.29
C PRO A 39 3.48 1.19 1.99
N ARG A 40 4.37 2.03 2.52
CA ARG A 40 4.36 3.47 2.28
C ARG A 40 5.71 3.94 1.75
N ASP A 41 5.69 5.00 0.95
CA ASP A 41 6.88 5.76 0.59
C ASP A 41 7.08 6.98 1.51
N ARG A 42 8.30 7.53 1.48
CA ARG A 42 8.67 8.70 2.28
C ARG A 42 8.03 9.99 1.74
N ALA A 43 7.89 10.10 0.43
CA ALA A 43 7.27 11.25 -0.23
C ALA A 43 5.73 11.23 -0.21
N ALA A 44 5.11 10.16 0.32
CA ALA A 44 3.65 9.99 0.37
C ALA A 44 2.95 10.08 -1.00
N THR A 45 3.61 9.61 -2.05
CA THR A 45 3.12 9.58 -3.43
C THR A 45 2.60 8.21 -3.85
N PHE A 46 2.78 7.18 -3.03
CA PHE A 46 2.31 5.84 -3.34
C PHE A 46 0.80 5.72 -3.16
N GLU A 47 0.11 5.52 -4.27
CA GLU A 47 -1.31 5.15 -4.28
C GLU A 47 -1.47 3.64 -4.45
N PRO A 48 -1.99 2.94 -3.43
CA PRO A 48 -2.20 1.50 -3.53
C PRO A 48 -3.46 1.15 -4.31
N PHE A 49 -3.29 0.46 -5.43
CA PHE A 49 -4.38 0.04 -6.32
C PHE A 49 -5.41 -0.91 -5.66
N TYR A 50 -5.01 -1.74 -4.71
CA TYR A 50 -5.81 -2.92 -4.31
C TYR A 50 -6.83 -2.67 -3.18
N TYR A 51 -6.79 -1.53 -2.47
CA TYR A 51 -7.77 -1.27 -1.40
C TYR A 51 -9.09 -0.71 -1.91
N LEU A 52 -9.14 -0.24 -3.16
CA LEU A 52 -10.37 0.20 -3.80
C LEU A 52 -11.16 -0.97 -4.42
N SER A 53 -10.57 -2.16 -4.55
CA SER A 53 -11.27 -3.34 -5.11
C SER A 53 -12.19 -4.05 -4.11
N VAL A 54 -12.18 -3.68 -2.82
CA VAL A 54 -13.25 -4.09 -1.88
C VAL A 54 -14.54 -3.30 -2.15
N LYS A 55 -14.50 -2.23 -2.96
CA LYS A 55 -15.68 -1.47 -3.43
C LYS A 55 -16.40 -2.08 -4.65
N GLN A 56 -16.23 -3.37 -4.95
CA GLN A 56 -17.22 -4.10 -5.77
C GLN A 56 -18.18 -4.94 -4.92
N GLY A 57 -18.42 -4.50 -3.68
CA GLY A 57 -19.28 -5.21 -2.72
C GLY A 57 -20.34 -4.37 -2.04
N TYR A 58 -20.08 -3.14 -1.60
CA TYR A 58 -21.08 -2.35 -0.86
C TYR A 58 -21.03 -0.85 -1.15
N LEU A 59 -22.21 -0.36 -1.54
CA LEU A 59 -22.67 1.01 -1.54
C LEU A 59 -23.26 1.29 -0.15
N VAL A 60 -22.69 2.24 0.58
CA VAL A 60 -23.41 3.14 1.49
C VAL A 60 -22.79 4.52 1.34
#